data_AF-W7BHA8-F1
#
_entry.id   AF-W7BHA8-F1
#
_cell.length_a   1.000
_cell.length_b   1.000
_cell.length_c   1.000
_cell.angle_alpha   90.00
_cell.angle_beta   90.00
_cell.angle_gamma   90.00
#
_symmetry.space_group_name_H-M   'P 1'
#
loop_
_entity.id
_entity.type
_entity.pdbx_description
1 polymer ?
#
loop_
_entity_poly.entity_id
_entity_poly.type
_entity_poly.pdbx_seq_one_letter_code
_entity_poly.pdbx_strand_id
1 'polypeptide(L)'
;MTYKKILRNGIAMTVAVGLFSGVPINAMAADLNELQKQQQDIQNQRSAIDSHIDEKDHEVSVLERKQQTTAAELESLVKSITETNKKLQKQQQEVATTNAEVSKLKNEISVLQKSIQERLDLLKDRARAIQVNGNGQAYMNVILASDNFSDFIDRATMVSTLVNADKDIMTDQKKDEDALSSKQNQEQKQN
;
A
#
# COMPACT_ATOMS: atom_id res chain seq x y z
N MET A 1 -3.72 -24.60 -38.33
CA MET A 1 -3.49 -25.81 -39.15
C MET A 1 -3.37 -25.44 -40.64
N THR A 2 -2.25 -24.84 -41.07
CA THR A 2 -2.14 -24.40 -42.49
C THR A 2 -0.77 -24.62 -43.14
N TYR A 3 0.26 -25.02 -42.39
CA TYR A 3 1.62 -25.15 -42.94
C TYR A 3 1.97 -26.54 -43.52
N LYS A 4 1.18 -27.58 -43.26
CA LYS A 4 1.47 -28.97 -43.70
C LYS A 4 1.33 -29.23 -45.22
N LYS A 5 0.87 -28.28 -46.05
CA LYS A 5 0.54 -28.53 -47.47
C LYS A 5 1.56 -28.05 -48.51
N ILE A 6 2.55 -27.23 -48.16
CA ILE A 6 3.37 -26.52 -49.19
C ILE A 6 4.64 -27.30 -49.60
N LEU A 7 5.13 -28.26 -48.82
CA LEU A 7 6.42 -28.92 -49.12
C LEU A 7 6.38 -30.17 -50.01
N ARG A 8 5.21 -30.65 -50.46
CA ARG A 8 5.09 -31.97 -51.11
C ARG A 8 5.07 -31.97 -52.66
N ASN A 9 5.33 -30.83 -53.32
CA ASN A 9 5.24 -30.74 -54.77
C ASN A 9 6.51 -30.14 -55.41
N GLY A 10 7.62 -30.87 -55.37
CA GLY A 10 8.82 -30.51 -56.11
C GLY A 10 9.80 -31.67 -56.21
N ILE A 11 9.72 -32.42 -57.32
CA ILE A 11 10.80 -33.05 -58.10
C ILE A 11 10.11 -34.03 -59.06
N ALA A 12 9.85 -33.57 -60.28
CA ALA A 12 9.48 -34.42 -61.41
C ALA A 12 10.78 -34.85 -62.10
N MET A 13 11.19 -36.11 -61.94
CA MET A 13 12.27 -36.70 -62.74
C MET A 13 11.67 -37.43 -63.95
N THR A 14 11.75 -36.79 -65.11
CA THR A 14 11.38 -37.36 -66.41
C THR A 14 12.46 -38.34 -66.87
N VAL A 15 12.24 -39.65 -66.74
CA VAL A 15 13.11 -40.66 -67.35
C VAL A 15 12.59 -40.97 -68.75
N ALA A 16 13.34 -40.55 -69.77
CA ALA A 16 13.05 -40.86 -71.16
C ALA A 16 13.37 -42.34 -71.46
N VAL A 17 12.34 -43.11 -71.81
CA VAL A 17 12.46 -44.51 -72.26
C VAL A 17 12.74 -44.52 -73.77
N GLY A 18 13.93 -44.93 -74.18
CA GLY A 18 14.28 -45.23 -75.57
C GLY A 18 14.34 -46.75 -75.80
N LEU A 19 13.59 -47.26 -76.78
CA LEU A 19 13.58 -48.64 -77.26
C LEU A 19 14.38 -48.79 -78.58
N PHE A 20 14.87 -50.02 -78.84
CA PHE A 20 15.61 -50.57 -80.00
C PHE A 20 17.15 -50.35 -80.00
N SER A 21 18.05 -51.34 -80.10
CA SER A 21 18.00 -52.72 -80.61
C SER A 21 19.23 -53.56 -80.19
N GLY A 22 19.03 -54.84 -79.85
CA GLY A 22 19.95 -55.97 -80.01
C GLY A 22 21.40 -55.89 -79.52
N VAL A 23 21.65 -56.11 -78.22
CA VAL A 23 22.96 -56.49 -77.65
C VAL A 23 22.72 -57.48 -76.50
N PRO A 24 23.48 -58.59 -76.34
CA PRO A 24 23.22 -59.61 -75.33
C PRO A 24 23.18 -59.06 -73.90
N ILE A 25 22.13 -59.46 -73.18
CA ILE A 25 21.78 -59.08 -71.82
C ILE A 25 22.77 -59.74 -70.85
N ASN A 26 23.77 -59.00 -70.36
CA ASN A 26 24.63 -59.43 -69.26
C ASN A 26 25.20 -58.22 -68.49
N ALA A 27 24.34 -57.33 -67.97
CA ALA A 27 24.73 -56.27 -67.03
C ALA A 27 23.50 -55.62 -66.34
N MET A 28 22.69 -56.39 -65.60
CA MET A 28 21.48 -55.85 -64.92
C MET A 28 21.21 -56.48 -63.52
N ALA A 29 22.19 -57.20 -62.93
CA ALA A 29 22.00 -57.88 -61.63
C ALA A 29 22.76 -57.23 -60.47
N ALA A 30 23.98 -56.70 -60.71
CA ALA A 30 24.74 -55.97 -59.69
C ALA A 30 24.11 -54.60 -59.36
N ASP A 31 23.50 -53.96 -60.35
CA ASP A 31 22.82 -52.66 -60.23
C ASP A 31 21.53 -52.74 -59.39
N LEU A 32 20.80 -53.86 -59.47
CA LEU A 32 19.52 -54.02 -58.76
C LEU A 32 19.69 -54.23 -57.25
N ASN A 33 20.72 -54.97 -56.82
CA ASN A 33 21.05 -55.13 -55.40
C ASN A 33 21.57 -53.83 -54.79
N GLU A 34 22.36 -53.06 -55.52
CA GLU A 34 22.87 -51.77 -55.07
C GLU A 34 21.75 -50.72 -54.95
N LEU A 35 20.84 -50.67 -55.93
CA LEU A 35 19.63 -49.85 -55.87
C LEU A 35 18.69 -50.25 -54.71
N GLN A 36 18.52 -51.55 -54.43
CA GLN A 36 17.75 -52.01 -53.27
C GLN A 36 18.37 -51.58 -51.94
N LYS A 37 19.70 -51.67 -51.83
CA LYS A 37 20.43 -51.20 -50.65
C LYS A 37 20.27 -49.69 -50.45
N GLN A 38 20.41 -48.91 -51.52
CA GLN A 38 20.16 -47.46 -51.49
C GLN A 38 18.72 -47.14 -51.09
N GLN A 39 17.73 -47.88 -51.59
CA GLN A 39 16.33 -47.72 -51.21
C GLN A 39 16.11 -47.98 -49.71
N GLN A 40 16.72 -49.03 -49.16
CA GLN A 40 16.64 -49.34 -47.74
C GLN A 40 17.33 -48.26 -46.88
N ASP A 41 18.50 -47.78 -47.30
CA ASP A 41 19.22 -46.72 -46.60
C ASP A 41 18.41 -45.41 -46.59
N ILE A 42 17.80 -45.05 -47.73
CA ILE A 42 16.88 -43.91 -47.82
C ILE A 42 15.66 -44.09 -46.92
N GLN A 43 15.06 -45.28 -46.85
CA GLN A 43 13.94 -45.56 -45.95
C GLN A 43 14.33 -45.42 -44.47
N ASN A 44 15.51 -45.90 -44.10
CA ASN A 44 16.04 -45.78 -42.74
C ASN A 44 16.32 -44.31 -42.38
N GLN A 45 16.94 -43.55 -43.30
CA GLN A 45 17.16 -42.10 -43.14
C GLN A 45 15.84 -41.34 -42.99
N ARG A 46 14.82 -41.67 -43.80
CA ARG A 46 13.49 -41.07 -43.68
C ARG A 46 12.85 -41.36 -42.34
N SER A 47 12.91 -42.61 -41.88
CA SER A 47 12.35 -43.01 -40.59
C SER A 47 13.03 -42.31 -39.42
N ALA A 48 14.36 -42.14 -39.50
CA ALA A 48 15.12 -41.38 -38.52
C ALA A 48 14.74 -39.89 -38.54
N ILE A 49 14.59 -39.27 -39.71
CA ILE A 49 14.16 -37.87 -39.86
C ILE A 49 12.74 -37.69 -39.32
N ASP A 50 11.81 -38.59 -39.64
CA ASP A 50 10.42 -38.54 -39.18
C ASP A 50 10.37 -38.61 -37.63
N SER A 51 11.18 -39.48 -37.01
CA SER A 51 11.30 -39.54 -35.55
C SER A 51 11.86 -38.25 -34.94
N HIS A 52 12.83 -37.59 -35.58
CA HIS A 52 13.36 -36.31 -35.10
C HIS A 52 12.33 -35.18 -35.26
N ILE A 53 11.51 -35.21 -36.32
CA ILE A 53 10.42 -34.26 -36.52
C ILE A 53 9.40 -34.42 -35.40
N ASP A 54 8.99 -35.65 -35.09
CA ASP A 54 8.02 -35.92 -34.01
C ASP A 54 8.54 -35.47 -32.63
N GLU A 55 9.82 -35.70 -32.34
CA GLU A 55 10.47 -35.21 -31.12
C GLU A 55 10.46 -33.68 -31.05
N LYS A 56 10.83 -33.01 -32.15
CA LYS A 56 10.86 -31.54 -32.22
C LYS A 56 9.46 -30.92 -32.15
N ASP A 57 8.46 -31.54 -32.78
CA ASP A 57 7.06 -31.12 -32.66
C ASP A 57 6.56 -31.24 -31.21
N HIS A 58 6.97 -32.30 -30.50
CA HIS A 58 6.67 -32.43 -29.07
C HIS A 58 7.34 -31.33 -28.23
N GLU A 59 8.62 -31.05 -28.49
CA GLU A 59 9.38 -29.99 -27.81
C GLU A 59 8.73 -28.61 -28.03
N VAL A 60 8.33 -28.30 -29.27
CA VAL A 60 7.60 -27.07 -29.61
C VAL A 60 6.29 -26.98 -28.82
N SER A 61 5.50 -28.07 -28.78
CA SER A 61 4.24 -28.08 -28.03
C SER A 61 4.44 -27.88 -26.52
N VAL A 62 5.53 -28.41 -25.95
CA VAL A 62 5.89 -28.16 -24.55
C VAL A 62 6.27 -26.69 -24.33
N LEU A 63 7.05 -26.10 -25.24
CA LEU A 63 7.48 -24.71 -25.16
C LEU A 63 6.29 -23.74 -25.31
N GLU A 64 5.36 -23.99 -26.23
CA GLU A 64 4.14 -23.20 -26.39
C GLU A 64 3.29 -23.20 -25.11
N ARG A 65 3.13 -24.37 -24.48
CA ARG A 65 2.42 -24.48 -23.19
C ARG A 65 3.13 -23.70 -22.09
N LYS A 66 4.46 -23.83 -21.97
CA LYS A 66 5.25 -23.05 -21.01
C LYS A 66 5.10 -21.55 -21.24
N GLN A 67 5.17 -21.09 -22.49
CA GLN A 67 4.97 -19.69 -22.85
C GLN A 67 3.60 -19.18 -22.39
N GLN A 68 2.53 -19.95 -22.62
CA GLN A 68 1.19 -19.58 -22.18
C GLN A 68 1.07 -19.50 -20.66
N THR A 69 1.63 -20.47 -19.93
CA THR A 69 1.65 -20.46 -18.47
C THR A 69 2.42 -19.25 -17.93
N THR A 70 3.63 -19.01 -18.43
CA THR A 70 4.45 -17.86 -18.01
C THR A 70 3.79 -16.52 -18.34
N ALA A 71 3.09 -16.40 -19.47
CA ALA A 71 2.33 -15.20 -19.80
C ALA A 71 1.18 -14.95 -18.80
N ALA A 72 0.45 -16.00 -18.40
CA ALA A 72 -0.61 -15.89 -17.41
C ALA A 72 -0.07 -15.54 -16.01
N GLU A 73 1.07 -16.12 -15.61
CA GLU A 73 1.76 -15.78 -14.37
C GLU A 73 2.22 -14.32 -14.36
N LEU A 74 2.76 -13.83 -15.48
CA LEU A 74 3.17 -12.43 -15.63
C LEU A 74 1.97 -11.48 -15.50
N GLU A 75 0.84 -11.79 -16.14
CA GLU A 75 -0.38 -10.98 -16.04
C GLU A 75 -0.88 -10.91 -14.58
N SER A 76 -0.90 -12.05 -13.89
CA SER A 76 -1.28 -12.14 -12.47
C SER A 76 -0.35 -11.30 -11.58
N LEU A 77 0.97 -11.37 -11.84
CA LEU A 77 1.96 -10.60 -11.12
C LEU A 77 1.79 -9.08 -11.36
N VAL A 78 1.57 -8.65 -12.60
CA VAL A 78 1.31 -7.24 -12.94
C VAL A 78 0.07 -6.72 -12.23
N LYS A 79 -1.00 -7.53 -12.18
CA LYS A 79 -2.22 -7.18 -11.44
C LYS A 79 -1.94 -7.02 -9.94
N SER A 80 -1.20 -7.97 -9.34
CA SER A 80 -0.83 -7.93 -7.93
C SER A 80 0.06 -6.72 -7.60
N ILE A 81 1.01 -6.37 -8.47
CA ILE A 81 1.84 -5.16 -8.34
C ILE A 81 0.96 -3.91 -8.38
N THR A 82 0.02 -3.85 -9.32
CA THR A 82 -0.88 -2.70 -9.48
C THR A 82 -1.77 -2.51 -8.25
N GLU A 83 -2.37 -3.58 -7.74
CA GLU A 83 -3.19 -3.56 -6.53
C GLU A 83 -2.37 -3.18 -5.29
N THR A 84 -1.16 -3.73 -5.17
CA THR A 84 -0.24 -3.40 -4.07
C THR A 84 0.18 -1.94 -4.11
N ASN A 85 0.51 -1.39 -5.28
CA ASN A 85 0.84 0.02 -5.43
C ASN A 85 -0.34 0.94 -5.07
N LYS A 86 -1.57 0.57 -5.43
CA LYS A 86 -2.77 1.32 -5.01
C LYS A 86 -2.93 1.32 -3.48
N LYS A 87 -2.77 0.17 -2.84
CA LYS A 87 -2.81 0.05 -1.37
C LYS A 87 -1.71 0.89 -0.72
N LEU A 88 -0.50 0.83 -1.26
CA LEU A 88 0.65 1.62 -0.79
C LEU A 88 0.36 3.11 -0.87
N GLN A 89 -0.18 3.61 -1.99
CA GLN A 89 -0.52 5.03 -2.15
C GLN A 89 -1.58 5.47 -1.15
N LYS A 90 -2.64 4.67 -0.96
CA LYS A 90 -3.68 4.94 0.04
C LYS A 90 -3.10 5.02 1.45
N GLN A 91 -2.24 4.06 1.80
CA GLN A 91 -1.62 4.01 3.12
C GLN A 91 -0.65 5.18 3.36
N GLN A 92 0.08 5.63 2.33
CA GLN A 92 0.89 6.84 2.43
C GLN A 92 0.05 8.10 2.69
N GLN A 93 -1.12 8.22 2.05
CA GLN A 93 -2.05 9.32 2.30
C GLN A 93 -2.63 9.29 3.71
N GLU A 94 -2.99 8.10 4.20
CA GLU A 94 -3.45 7.89 5.57
C GLU A 94 -2.36 8.28 6.58
N VAL A 95 -1.11 7.83 6.39
CA VAL A 95 0.04 8.23 7.23
C VAL A 95 0.25 9.74 7.23
N ALA A 96 0.20 10.39 6.05
CA ALA A 96 0.35 11.84 5.96
C ALA A 96 -0.75 12.59 6.72
N THR A 97 -1.99 12.11 6.63
CA THR A 97 -3.15 12.68 7.32
C THR A 97 -3.01 12.52 8.83
N THR A 98 -2.71 11.30 9.30
CA THR A 98 -2.50 11.02 10.72
C THR A 98 -1.36 11.86 11.30
N ASN A 99 -0.24 12.00 10.60
CA ASN A 99 0.87 12.84 11.05
C ASN A 99 0.48 14.32 11.18
N ALA A 100 -0.35 14.83 10.26
CA ALA A 100 -0.88 16.19 10.35
C ALA A 100 -1.82 16.35 11.55
N GLU A 101 -2.69 15.37 11.80
CA GLU A 101 -3.58 15.35 12.98
C GLU A 101 -2.80 15.30 14.29
N VAL A 102 -1.79 14.42 14.40
CA VAL A 102 -0.90 14.35 15.57
C VAL A 102 -0.18 15.68 15.80
N SER A 103 0.31 16.31 14.74
CA SER A 103 0.98 17.62 14.85
C SER A 103 0.03 18.71 15.35
N LYS A 104 -1.21 18.73 14.83
CA LYS A 104 -2.25 19.64 15.31
C LYS A 104 -2.60 19.38 16.77
N LEU A 105 -2.77 18.12 17.16
CA LEU A 105 -3.11 17.72 18.52
C LEU A 105 -2.01 18.11 19.52
N LYS A 106 -0.74 17.93 19.16
CA LYS A 106 0.41 18.39 19.97
C LYS A 106 0.42 19.90 20.17
N ASN A 107 0.12 20.67 19.13
CA ASN A 107 0.02 22.13 19.25
C ASN A 107 -1.15 22.53 20.17
N GLU A 108 -2.32 21.91 20.01
CA GLU A 108 -3.47 22.15 20.89
C GLU A 108 -3.16 21.83 22.35
N ILE A 109 -2.49 20.69 22.62
CA ILE A 109 -2.02 20.30 23.95
C ILE A 109 -1.09 21.37 24.53
N SER A 110 -0.11 21.85 23.75
CA SER A 110 0.85 22.87 24.21
C SER A 110 0.16 24.19 24.57
N VAL A 111 -0.75 24.66 23.72
CA VAL A 111 -1.53 25.89 23.99
C VAL A 111 -2.40 25.72 25.24
N LEU A 112 -3.05 24.57 25.39
CA LEU A 112 -3.90 24.27 26.53
C LEU A 112 -3.10 24.20 27.84
N GLN A 113 -1.95 23.51 27.84
CA GLN A 113 -1.04 23.45 28.98
C GLN A 113 -0.56 24.84 29.41
N LYS A 114 -0.22 25.70 28.45
CA LYS A 114 0.18 27.09 28.74
C LYS A 114 -0.96 27.87 29.41
N SER A 115 -2.18 27.78 28.88
CA SER A 115 -3.36 28.44 29.46
C SER A 115 -3.66 27.94 30.88
N ILE A 116 -3.59 26.62 31.10
CA ILE A 116 -3.76 25.97 32.42
C ILE A 116 -2.71 26.50 33.41
N GLN A 117 -1.46 26.62 32.99
CA GLN A 117 -0.37 27.10 33.84
C GLN A 117 -0.56 28.59 34.19
N GLU A 118 -0.88 29.43 33.21
CA GLU A 118 -1.14 30.86 33.43
C GLU A 118 -2.31 31.09 34.41
N ARG A 119 -3.41 30.34 34.27
CA ARG A 119 -4.54 30.40 35.21
C ARG A 119 -4.19 29.84 36.58
N LEU A 120 -3.41 28.76 36.66
CA LEU A 120 -2.97 28.18 37.93
C LEU A 120 -2.11 29.18 38.72
N ASP A 121 -1.21 29.90 38.05
CA ASP A 121 -0.36 30.90 38.71
C ASP A 121 -1.17 32.10 39.17
N LEU A 122 -2.14 32.58 38.37
CA LEU A 122 -3.10 33.60 38.80
C LEU A 122 -3.90 33.15 40.05
N LEU A 123 -4.40 31.91 40.06
CA LEU A 123 -5.13 31.35 41.19
C LEU A 123 -4.24 31.21 42.44
N LYS A 124 -2.96 30.84 42.29
CA LYS A 124 -1.99 30.81 43.40
C LYS A 124 -1.75 32.19 43.99
N ASP A 125 -1.58 33.20 43.14
CA ASP A 125 -1.37 34.58 43.59
C ASP A 125 -2.58 35.11 44.35
N ARG A 126 -3.80 34.84 43.84
CA ARG A 126 -5.06 35.16 44.53
C ARG A 126 -5.20 34.41 45.85
N ALA A 127 -4.94 33.11 45.87
CA ALA A 127 -4.99 32.31 47.09
C ALA A 127 -3.98 32.79 48.15
N ARG A 128 -2.75 33.15 47.72
CA ARG A 128 -1.75 33.73 48.61
C ARG A 128 -2.19 35.09 49.14
N ALA A 129 -2.75 35.96 48.30
CA ALA A 129 -3.27 37.25 48.74
C ALA A 129 -4.38 37.06 49.79
N ILE A 130 -5.26 36.07 49.61
CA ILE A 130 -6.28 35.71 50.60
C ILE A 130 -5.64 35.18 51.89
N GLN A 131 -4.64 34.31 51.80
CA GLN A 131 -3.98 33.72 52.97
C GLN A 131 -3.16 34.75 53.78
N VAL A 132 -2.41 35.63 53.11
CA VAL A 132 -1.57 36.65 53.75
C VAL A 132 -2.42 37.75 54.38
N ASN A 133 -3.50 38.15 53.72
CA ASN A 133 -4.41 39.17 54.25
C ASN A 133 -5.50 38.57 55.16
N GLY A 134 -5.65 37.25 55.20
CA GLY A 134 -6.82 36.57 55.74
C GLY A 134 -6.51 35.50 56.78
N ASN A 135 -6.56 35.90 58.05
CA ASN A 135 -7.04 35.03 59.13
C ASN A 135 -8.58 34.86 59.05
N GLY A 136 -9.13 34.59 57.85
CA GLY A 136 -10.58 34.47 57.60
C GLY A 136 -11.39 35.77 57.66
N GLN A 137 -10.81 36.87 58.16
CA GLN A 137 -11.50 38.14 58.39
C GLN A 137 -11.31 39.16 57.26
N ALA A 138 -10.48 38.92 56.25
CA ALA A 138 -10.14 39.94 55.23
C ALA A 138 -11.36 40.49 54.48
N TYR A 139 -12.17 39.59 53.88
CA TYR A 139 -13.38 39.97 53.17
C TYR A 139 -14.45 40.53 54.10
N MET A 140 -14.54 39.98 55.32
CA MET A 140 -15.46 40.47 56.34
C MET A 140 -15.08 41.89 56.78
N ASN A 141 -13.79 42.17 56.99
CA ASN A 141 -13.27 43.48 57.37
C ASN A 141 -13.43 44.51 56.25
N VAL A 142 -13.28 44.12 54.98
CA VAL A 142 -13.54 45.02 53.83
C VAL A 142 -15.01 45.45 53.78
N ILE A 143 -15.93 44.52 54.05
CA ILE A 143 -17.37 44.79 54.07
C ILE A 143 -17.77 45.58 55.34
N LEU A 144 -17.21 45.22 56.50
CA LEU A 144 -17.50 45.85 57.80
C LEU A 144 -16.84 47.22 57.99
N ALA A 145 -15.79 47.55 57.23
CA ALA A 145 -15.16 48.88 57.22
C ALA A 145 -15.85 49.85 56.24
N SER A 146 -17.14 49.66 55.96
CA SER A 146 -17.93 50.54 55.10
C SER A 146 -18.40 51.79 55.84
N ASP A 147 -18.44 52.92 55.14
CA ASP A 147 -18.77 54.23 55.74
C ASP A 147 -20.28 54.40 56.00
N ASN A 148 -21.12 53.68 55.25
CA ASN A 148 -22.58 53.73 55.35
C ASN A 148 -23.22 52.48 54.71
N PHE A 149 -24.55 52.34 54.89
CA PHE A 149 -25.29 51.18 54.38
C PHE A 149 -25.24 51.02 52.85
N SER A 150 -25.12 52.10 52.08
CA SER A 150 -24.99 52.01 50.63
C SER A 150 -23.62 51.46 50.22
N ASP A 151 -22.54 51.96 50.84
CA ASP A 151 -21.17 51.47 50.65
C ASP A 151 -21.01 50.00 51.09
N PHE A 152 -21.73 49.58 52.14
CA PHE A 152 -21.80 48.17 52.54
C PHE A 152 -22.35 47.28 51.42
N ILE A 153 -23.48 47.66 50.82
CA ILE A 153 -24.12 46.88 49.74
C ILE A 153 -23.20 46.82 48.52
N ASP A 154 -22.60 47.94 48.13
CA ASP A 154 -21.68 48.00 46.98
C ASP A 154 -20.46 47.07 47.17
N ARG A 155 -19.85 47.08 48.36
CA ARG A 155 -18.72 46.19 48.70
C ARG A 155 -19.12 44.73 48.79
N ALA A 156 -20.30 44.44 49.35
CA ALA A 156 -20.82 43.08 49.42
C ALA A 156 -21.07 42.51 48.01
N THR A 157 -21.66 43.31 47.11
CA THR A 157 -21.84 42.95 45.70
C THR A 157 -20.50 42.77 45.00
N MET A 158 -19.53 43.67 45.19
CA MET A 158 -18.20 43.56 44.60
C MET A 158 -17.45 42.30 45.03
N VAL A 159 -17.47 41.98 46.33
CA VAL A 159 -16.87 40.74 46.86
C VAL A 159 -17.58 39.51 46.30
N SER A 160 -18.93 39.53 46.22
CA SER A 160 -19.69 38.44 45.61
C SER A 160 -19.32 38.25 44.13
N THR A 161 -19.21 39.33 43.35
CA THR A 161 -18.76 39.28 41.95
C THR A 161 -17.36 38.70 41.83
N LEU A 162 -16.41 39.11 42.70
CA LEU A 162 -15.05 38.59 42.69
C LEU A 162 -15.00 37.09 42.99
N VAL A 163 -15.71 36.65 44.04
CA VAL A 163 -15.77 35.23 44.42
C VAL A 163 -16.42 34.39 43.32
N ASN A 164 -17.47 34.90 42.66
CA ASN A 164 -18.07 34.22 41.52
C ASN A 164 -17.09 34.11 40.34
N ALA A 165 -16.34 35.17 40.03
CA ALA A 165 -15.32 35.13 38.99
C ALA A 165 -14.20 34.13 39.30
N ASP A 166 -13.76 34.04 40.57
CA ASP A 166 -12.78 33.03 40.99
C ASP A 166 -13.33 31.59 40.83
N LYS A 167 -14.60 31.37 41.17
CA LYS A 167 -15.29 30.09 40.98
C LYS A 167 -15.42 29.73 39.50
N ASP A 168 -15.71 30.69 38.64
CA ASP A 168 -15.78 30.49 37.19
C ASP A 168 -14.40 30.11 36.62
N ILE A 169 -13.33 30.81 37.03
CA ILE A 169 -11.95 30.47 36.64
C ILE A 169 -11.59 29.05 37.09
N MET A 170 -11.91 28.65 38.31
CA MET A 170 -11.67 27.29 38.80
C MET A 170 -12.46 26.24 38.00
N THR A 171 -13.68 26.58 37.59
CA THR A 171 -14.53 25.70 36.78
C THR A 171 -13.93 25.51 35.38
N ASP A 172 -13.47 26.58 34.74
CA ASP A 172 -12.86 26.52 33.42
C ASP A 172 -11.46 25.87 33.46
N GLN A 173 -10.70 26.08 34.54
CA GLN A 173 -9.46 25.35 34.82
C GLN A 173 -9.69 23.84 34.83
N LYS A 174 -10.71 23.39 35.55
CA LYS A 174 -11.04 21.97 35.64
C LYS A 174 -11.45 21.38 34.29
N LYS A 175 -12.29 22.09 33.52
CA LYS A 175 -12.68 21.68 32.17
C LYS A 175 -11.45 21.53 31.26
N ASP A 176 -10.51 22.47 31.35
CA ASP A 176 -9.29 22.45 30.52
C ASP A 176 -8.35 21.31 30.94
N GLU A 177 -8.22 21.01 32.24
CA GLU A 177 -7.47 19.83 32.73
C GLU A 177 -8.09 18.51 32.25
N ASP A 178 -9.43 18.39 32.29
CA ASP A 178 -10.15 17.23 31.76
C ASP A 178 -9.95 17.10 30.23
N ALA A 179 -10.02 18.22 29.51
CA ALA A 179 -9.77 18.27 28.07
C ALA A 179 -8.32 17.93 27.71
N LEU A 180 -7.35 18.36 28.52
CA LEU A 180 -5.94 18.02 28.37
C LEU A 180 -5.72 16.52 28.51
N SER A 181 -6.28 15.91 29.55
CA SER A 181 -6.21 14.46 29.78
C SER A 181 -6.81 13.69 28.60
N SER A 182 -7.98 14.12 28.11
CA SER A 182 -8.63 13.53 26.94
C SER A 182 -7.75 13.62 25.68
N LYS A 183 -7.18 14.80 25.40
CA LYS A 183 -6.30 15.03 24.24
C LYS A 183 -4.99 14.24 24.34
N GLN A 184 -4.38 14.13 25.52
CA GLN A 184 -3.18 13.33 25.73
C GLN A 184 -3.45 11.83 25.52
N ASN A 185 -4.60 11.33 25.99
CA ASN A 185 -5.02 9.95 25.72
C ASN A 185 -5.29 9.70 24.23
N GLN A 186 -5.84 10.69 23.52
CA GLN A 186 -6.03 10.59 22.08
C GLN A 186 -4.69 10.57 21.34
N GLU A 187 -3.72 11.38 21.75
CA GLU A 187 -2.36 11.42 21.16
C GLU A 187 -1.62 10.08 21.36
N GLN A 188 -1.72 9.49 22.56
CA GLN A 188 -1.14 8.17 22.84
C GLN A 188 -1.75 7.04 22.01
N LYS A 189 -3.03 7.12 21.64
CA LYS A 189 -3.69 6.13 20.77
C LYS A 189 -3.29 6.27 19.29
N GLN A 190 -2.77 7.43 18.91
CA GLN A 190 -2.35 7.74 17.54
C GLN A 190 -0.85 7.52 17.31
N ASN A 191 -0.06 7.32 18.37
CA ASN A 191 1.34 6.87 18.34
C ASN A 191 1.43 5.34 18.44
#